data_AF-A0A381C5M7-F1
#
_entry.id   AF-A0A381C5M7-F1
#
_cell.length_a   1.000
_cell.length_b   1.000
_cell.length_c   1.000
_cell.angle_alpha   90.00
_cell.angle_beta   90.00
_cell.angle_gamma   90.00
#
_symmetry.space_group_name_H-M   'P 1'
#
loop_
_entity.id
_entity.type
_entity.pdbx_description
1 polymer ?
#
loop_
_entity_poly.entity_id
_entity_poly.type
_entity_poly.pdbx_seq_one_letter_code
_entity_poly.pdbx_strand_id
1 'polypeptide(L)'
;MEYQTSLQKILSDDPVRMKILYVVRALDLNDGWIGAGFVRDAVWDHLHGYGLSPVSGDVDVVWFDCEHCSPDHDSYLEDKLK
;
A
#
# COMPACT_ATOMS: atom_id res chain seq x y z
N MET A 1 -12.75 14.60 -6.54
CA MET A 1 -11.98 14.49 -7.80
C MET A 1 -10.57 15.04 -7.65
N GLU A 2 -10.36 16.28 -7.19
CA GLU A 2 -9.01 16.86 -7.07
C GLU A 2 -8.05 16.06 -6.16
N TYR A 3 -8.47 15.73 -4.93
CA TYR A 3 -7.61 14.99 -3.99
C TYR A 3 -7.26 13.57 -4.46
N GLN A 4 -8.16 12.90 -5.19
CA GLN A 4 -7.90 11.57 -5.73
C GLN A 4 -6.80 11.63 -6.80
N THR A 5 -6.93 12.57 -7.75
CA THR A 5 -5.92 12.75 -8.81
C THR A 5 -4.58 13.14 -8.22
N SER A 6 -4.56 14.05 -7.23
CA SER A 6 -3.33 14.44 -6.53
C SER A 6 -2.69 13.26 -5.82
N LEU A 7 -3.47 12.44 -5.10
CA LEU A 7 -2.95 11.25 -4.44
C LEU A 7 -2.38 10.24 -5.44
N GLN A 8 -3.11 9.97 -6.53
CA GLN A 8 -2.63 9.08 -7.59
C GLN A 8 -1.30 9.56 -8.16
N LYS A 9 -1.16 10.87 -8.37
CA LYS A 9 0.09 11.48 -8.84
C LYS A 9 1.23 11.35 -7.83
N ILE A 10 0.96 11.65 -6.56
CA ILE A 10 1.96 11.52 -5.48
C ILE A 10 2.50 10.08 -5.43
N LEU A 11 1.61 9.08 -5.51
CA LEU A 11 2.01 7.68 -5.46
C LEU A 11 2.69 7.23 -6.76
N SER A 12 2.21 7.66 -7.93
CA SER A 12 2.79 7.26 -9.23
C SER A 12 4.18 7.85 -9.47
N ASP A 13 4.45 9.02 -8.91
CA ASP A 13 5.75 9.69 -9.01
C ASP A 13 6.80 9.07 -8.05
N ASP A 14 6.42 8.11 -7.19
CA ASP A 14 7.30 7.35 -6.30
C ASP A 14 7.50 5.90 -6.79
N PRO A 15 8.66 5.58 -7.39
CA PRO A 15 8.94 4.23 -7.92
C PRO A 15 8.96 3.13 -6.86
N VAL A 16 9.34 3.43 -5.62
CA VAL A 16 9.41 2.45 -4.53
C VAL A 16 8.01 2.08 -4.08
N ARG A 17 7.16 3.09 -3.85
CA ARG A 17 5.74 2.87 -3.51
C ARG A 17 5.01 2.15 -4.64
N MET A 18 5.28 2.50 -5.91
CA MET A 18 4.72 1.77 -7.05
C MET A 18 5.15 0.30 -7.09
N LYS A 19 6.43 0.00 -6.80
CA LYS A 19 6.89 -1.39 -6.70
C LYS A 19 6.12 -2.18 -5.64
N ILE A 20 5.90 -1.59 -4.47
CA ILE A 20 5.15 -2.22 -3.37
C ILE A 20 3.69 -2.46 -3.78
N LEU A 21 3.04 -1.48 -4.42
CA LEU A 21 1.68 -1.63 -4.95
C LEU A 21 1.59 -2.79 -5.96
N TYR A 22 2.59 -2.97 -6.82
CA TYR A 22 2.62 -4.11 -7.75
C TYR A 22 2.83 -5.46 -7.05
N VAL A 23 3.65 -5.51 -5.99
CA VAL A 23 3.85 -6.73 -5.20
C VAL A 23 2.54 -7.15 -4.52
N VAL A 24 1.84 -6.22 -3.87
CA VAL A 24 0.54 -6.53 -3.24
C VAL A 24 -0.51 -6.90 -4.28
N ARG A 25 -0.54 -6.22 -5.43
CA ARG A 25 -1.43 -6.60 -6.54
C ARG A 25 -1.19 -8.03 -7.03
N ALA A 26 0.05 -8.51 -7.01
CA ALA A 26 0.39 -9.86 -7.44
C ALA A 26 -0.10 -10.97 -6.47
N LEU A 27 -0.51 -10.61 -5.25
CA LEU A 27 -1.18 -11.54 -4.34
C LEU A 27 -2.61 -11.88 -4.78
N ASP A 28 -3.19 -11.10 -5.70
CA ASP A 28 -4.55 -11.31 -6.24
C ASP A 28 -5.63 -11.39 -5.14
N LEU A 29 -5.50 -10.50 -4.14
CA LEU A 29 -6.40 -10.46 -2.99
C LEU A 29 -7.80 -9.97 -3.41
N ASN A 30 -8.83 -10.60 -2.83
CA ASN A 30 -10.18 -10.07 -2.90
C ASN A 30 -10.29 -8.80 -2.06
N ASP A 31 -10.85 -7.73 -2.65
CA ASP A 31 -11.01 -6.41 -2.05
C ASP A 31 -9.76 -5.91 -1.27
N GLY A 32 -8.57 -6.06 -1.88
CA GLY A 32 -7.27 -5.75 -1.26
C GLY A 32 -6.78 -4.31 -1.48
N TRP A 33 -6.27 -3.68 -0.42
CA TRP A 33 -5.84 -2.28 -0.39
C TRP A 33 -4.58 -2.08 0.45
N ILE A 34 -3.71 -1.16 0.03
CA ILE A 34 -2.65 -0.61 0.90
C ILE A 34 -3.14 0.71 1.51
N GLY A 35 -2.94 0.90 2.81
CA GLY A 35 -3.47 2.07 3.52
C GLY A 35 -2.52 2.67 4.56
N ALA A 36 -3.13 3.33 5.56
CA ALA A 36 -2.48 3.84 6.77
C ALA A 36 -1.17 4.61 6.53
N GLY A 37 -0.06 4.20 7.16
CA GLY A 37 1.21 4.94 7.13
C GLY A 37 1.75 5.13 5.72
N PHE A 38 1.61 4.11 4.87
CA PHE A 38 2.09 4.13 3.48
C PHE A 38 1.53 5.32 2.68
N VAL A 39 0.23 5.56 2.79
CA VAL A 39 -0.48 6.65 2.10
C VAL A 39 -0.28 7.98 2.83
N ARG A 40 -0.44 7.99 4.15
CA ARG A 40 -0.32 9.20 4.98
C ARG A 40 1.04 9.85 4.79
N ASP A 41 2.11 9.07 4.86
CA ASP A 41 3.48 9.61 4.85
C ASP A 41 3.84 10.16 3.46
N ALA A 42 3.37 9.51 2.38
CA ALA A 42 3.55 10.03 1.02
C ALA A 42 2.90 11.41 0.84
N VAL A 43 1.67 11.56 1.34
CA VAL A 43 0.95 12.84 1.30
C VAL A 43 1.64 13.87 2.19
N TRP A 44 2.06 13.46 3.39
CA TRP A 44 2.74 14.35 4.33
C TRP A 44 4.04 14.92 3.75
N ASP A 45 4.87 14.06 3.17
CA ASP A 45 6.14 14.44 2.57
C ASP A 45 5.95 15.36 1.36
N HIS A 46 4.92 15.08 0.54
CA HIS A 46 4.56 15.95 -0.57
C HIS A 46 4.15 17.35 -0.08
N LEU A 47 3.28 17.43 0.93
CA LEU A 47 2.79 18.71 1.46
C LEU A 47 3.89 19.55 2.15
N HIS A 48 4.90 18.90 2.73
CA HIS A 48 5.99 19.57 3.43
C HIS A 48 7.27 19.73 2.59
N GLY A 49 7.27 19.25 1.35
CA GLY A 49 8.41 19.41 0.43
C GLY A 49 9.62 18.55 0.79
N TYR A 50 9.43 17.45 1.50
CA TYR A 50 10.52 16.53 1.87
C TYR A 50 10.99 15.64 0.71
N GLY A 51 10.25 15.64 -0.41
CA GLY A 51 10.57 14.85 -1.60
C GLY A 51 10.19 13.38 -1.43
N LEU A 52 10.91 12.48 -2.13
CA LEU A 52 10.68 11.05 -2.04
C LEU A 52 11.42 10.48 -0.82
N SER A 53 10.75 10.42 0.32
CA SER A 53 11.28 9.71 1.48
C SER A 53 11.17 8.20 1.30
N PRO A 54 12.15 7.43 1.81
CA PRO A 54 12.02 5.99 1.91
C PRO A 54 10.72 5.60 2.63
N VAL A 55 10.06 4.55 2.15
CA VAL A 55 9.00 3.91 2.93
C VAL A 55 9.65 3.37 4.21
N SER A 56 9.30 3.99 5.34
CA SER A 56 9.81 3.60 6.65
C SER A 56 8.70 2.92 7.43
N GLY A 57 9.04 1.83 8.14
CA GLY A 57 8.08 1.01 8.86
C GLY A 57 7.44 -0.09 8.02
N ASP A 58 6.36 -0.63 8.57
CA ASP A 58 5.51 -1.66 8.01
C ASP A 58 4.53 -1.11 6.95
N VAL A 59 4.04 -2.01 6.09
CA VAL A 59 3.05 -1.69 5.06
C VAL A 59 1.75 -2.37 5.42
N ASP A 60 0.76 -1.58 5.81
CA ASP A 60 -0.58 -2.06 6.13
C ASP A 60 -1.34 -2.48 4.86
N VAL A 61 -1.62 -3.78 4.73
CA VAL A 61 -2.47 -4.35 3.69
C VAL A 61 -3.77 -4.85 4.31
N VAL A 62 -4.90 -4.27 3.91
CA VAL A 62 -6.24 -4.72 4.32
C VAL A 62 -6.91 -5.41 3.14
N TRP A 63 -7.59 -6.53 3.39
CA TRP A 63 -8.30 -7.28 2.37
C TRP A 63 -9.49 -8.00 3.00
N PHE A 64 -10.43 -8.45 2.17
CA PHE A 64 -11.61 -9.16 2.63
C PHE A 64 -12.04 -10.25 1.64
N ASP A 65 -12.09 -11.49 2.12
CA ASP A 65 -12.69 -12.62 1.41
C ASP A 65 -13.56 -13.42 2.36
N CYS A 66 -14.87 -13.47 2.12
CA CYS A 66 -15.81 -14.20 2.97
C CYS A 66 -15.59 -15.72 2.97
N GLU A 67 -14.92 -16.27 1.95
CA GLU A 67 -14.59 -17.69 1.87
C GLU A 67 -13.27 -18.02 2.59
N HIS A 68 -12.40 -17.03 2.78
CA HIS A 68 -11.05 -17.19 3.33
C HIS A 68 -10.78 -16.19 4.47
N CYS A 69 -11.45 -16.36 5.61
CA CYS A 69 -11.33 -15.48 6.80
C CYS A 69 -10.46 -16.05 7.94
N SER A 70 -9.59 -17.03 7.68
CA SER A 70 -8.82 -17.69 8.73
C SER A 70 -7.47 -17.01 8.99
N PRO A 71 -6.99 -16.90 10.25
CA PRO A 71 -5.66 -16.37 10.57
C PRO A 71 -4.49 -17.11 9.89
N ASP A 72 -4.67 -18.40 9.58
CA ASP A 72 -3.67 -19.18 8.84
C ASP A 72 -3.51 -18.69 7.39
N HIS A 73 -4.59 -18.17 6.79
CA HIS A 73 -4.55 -17.59 5.46
C HIS A 73 -3.82 -16.23 5.49
N ASP A 74 -4.06 -15.41 6.51
CA ASP A 74 -3.32 -14.16 6.74
C ASP A 74 -1.82 -14.44 6.83
N SER A 75 -1.43 -15.43 7.63
CA SER A 75 -0.03 -15.83 7.81
C SER A 75 0.61 -16.34 6.51
N TYR A 76 -0.14 -17.13 5.73
CA TYR A 76 0.31 -17.62 4.42
C TYR A 76 0.55 -16.48 3.41
N LEU A 77 -0.31 -15.46 3.40
CA LEU A 77 -0.14 -14.29 2.55
C LEU A 77 1.05 -13.45 2.99
N GLU A 78 1.25 -13.27 4.29
CA GLU A 78 2.41 -12.55 4.84
C GLU A 78 3.73 -13.25 4.47
N ASP A 79 3.78 -14.57 4.55
CA ASP A 79 4.98 -15.35 4.20
C ASP A 79 5.33 -15.27 2.71
N LYS A 80 4.37 -15.00 1.82
CA LYS A 80 4.65 -14.73 0.39
C LYS A 80 5.31 -13.37 0.13
N LEU A 81 5.24 -12.46 1.09
CA LEU A 81 5.79 -11.10 0.97
C LEU A 81 7.21 -10.95 1.54
N LYS A 82 7.71 -11.98 2.22
CA LYS A 82 9.08 -12.06 2.76
C LYS A 82 10.08 -12.50 1.69
#